data_AF-W0TG02-F1
#
_entry.id   AF-W0TG02-F1
#
_cell.length_a   1.000
_cell.length_b   1.000
_cell.length_c   1.000
_cell.angle_alpha   90.00
_cell.angle_beta   90.00
_cell.angle_gamma   90.00
#
_symmetry.space_group_name_H-M   'P 1'
#
loop_
_entity.id
_entity.type
_entity.pdbx_description
1 polymer ?
#
loop_
_entity_poly.entity_id
_entity_poly.type
_entity_poly.pdbx_seq_one_letter_code
_entity_poly.pdbx_strand_id
1 'polypeptide(L)'
;MNVVQRCKVYSLNQFTQPFQYTCEVNGKPCSRIHVVQETLSDNDKTRVIVEKVRTHCSGNGLILNISSLPWELERTYHQSNPSMLEFDSFVQFVSQLCSDPVTAFSRCQTDSEQTTTKSPLAWILIDNLSHLAMDPKFNAKVLSKLMKTVQQTFGSVIISTSLPLSFHGGIESTFKHHSTKYQSGDQLVPYFDDSDVIL
;
A
#
# COMPACT_ATOMS: atom_id res chain seq x y z
N MET A 1 -23.19 -45.72 -4.75
CA MET A 1 -23.36 -44.42 -5.46
C MET A 1 -22.30 -43.42 -5.00
N ASN A 2 -21.04 -43.58 -5.44
CA ASN A 2 -19.90 -42.74 -4.98
C ASN A 2 -19.60 -41.53 -5.89
N VAL A 3 -20.30 -41.40 -7.01
CA VAL A 3 -20.04 -40.35 -8.02
C VAL A 3 -20.67 -39.02 -7.62
N VAL A 4 -21.84 -39.04 -6.97
CA VAL A 4 -22.57 -37.84 -6.55
C VAL A 4 -21.80 -37.08 -5.45
N GLN A 5 -21.11 -37.79 -4.55
CA GLN A 5 -20.25 -37.16 -3.53
C GLN A 5 -18.96 -36.53 -4.10
N ARG A 6 -18.61 -36.82 -5.36
CA ARG A 6 -17.45 -36.25 -6.05
C ARG A 6 -17.82 -35.06 -6.95
N CYS A 7 -19.11 -34.78 -7.15
CA CYS A 7 -19.56 -33.60 -7.87
C CYS A 7 -19.36 -32.36 -7.00
N LYS A 8 -18.34 -31.56 -7.32
CA LYS A 8 -18.15 -30.24 -6.71
C LYS A 8 -18.92 -29.22 -7.52
N VAL A 9 -19.96 -28.66 -6.90
CA VAL A 9 -20.69 -27.51 -7.45
C VAL A 9 -20.04 -26.26 -6.86
N TYR A 10 -19.42 -25.47 -7.71
CA TYR A 10 -18.79 -24.21 -7.35
C TYR A 10 -19.76 -23.07 -7.68
N SER A 11 -19.91 -22.10 -6.77
CA SER A 11 -20.73 -20.93 -7.06
C SER A 11 -20.00 -20.02 -8.06
N LEU A 12 -20.76 -19.33 -8.91
CA LEU A 12 -20.20 -18.38 -9.90
C LEU A 12 -19.29 -17.33 -9.24
N ASN A 13 -19.62 -16.95 -8.00
CA ASN A 13 -18.86 -16.00 -7.19
C ASN A 13 -17.42 -16.43 -6.91
N GLN A 14 -17.10 -17.73 -6.98
CA GLN A 14 -15.73 -18.22 -6.87
C GLN A 14 -14.86 -17.87 -8.08
N PHE A 15 -15.49 -17.50 -9.20
CA PHE A 15 -14.82 -17.11 -10.44
C PHE A 15 -14.91 -15.60 -10.71
N THR A 16 -15.72 -14.86 -9.95
CA THR A 16 -15.82 -13.39 -10.03
C THR A 16 -14.94 -12.71 -8.97
N GLN A 17 -13.71 -13.20 -8.78
CA GLN A 17 -12.72 -12.47 -7.98
C GLN A 17 -12.09 -11.37 -8.84
N PRO A 18 -11.74 -10.20 -8.25
CA PRO A 18 -11.01 -9.19 -8.98
C PRO A 18 -9.68 -9.75 -9.47
N PHE A 19 -9.28 -9.34 -10.68
CA PHE A 19 -7.99 -9.71 -11.25
C PHE A 19 -6.88 -9.25 -10.30
N GLN A 20 -6.07 -10.19 -9.82
CA GLN A 20 -4.96 -9.87 -8.93
C GLN A 20 -3.74 -9.46 -9.76
N TYR A 21 -3.42 -8.18 -9.70
CA TYR A 21 -2.16 -7.66 -10.21
C TYR A 21 -1.01 -8.16 -9.34
N THR A 22 0.04 -8.62 -9.99
CA THR A 22 1.30 -9.00 -9.36
C THR A 22 2.45 -8.40 -10.16
N CYS A 23 3.53 -8.05 -9.48
CA CYS A 23 4.77 -7.63 -10.11
C CYS A 23 5.89 -8.59 -9.71
N GLU A 24 6.72 -8.99 -10.66
CA GLU A 24 7.86 -9.85 -10.37
C GLU A 24 8.99 -9.03 -9.74
N VAL A 25 9.39 -9.37 -8.53
CA VAL A 25 10.52 -8.75 -7.82
C VAL A 25 11.48 -9.87 -7.42
N ASN A 26 12.75 -9.76 -7.83
CA ASN A 26 13.77 -10.78 -7.58
C ASN A 26 13.35 -12.22 -7.98
N GLY A 27 12.65 -12.37 -9.10
CA GLY A 27 12.19 -13.69 -9.58
C GLY A 27 10.91 -14.21 -8.93
N LYS A 28 10.27 -13.44 -8.05
CA LYS A 28 9.04 -13.84 -7.34
C LYS A 28 7.87 -12.93 -7.70
N PRO A 29 6.68 -13.47 -8.01
CA PRO A 29 5.48 -12.67 -8.18
C PRO A 29 5.01 -12.13 -6.81
N CYS A 30 4.89 -10.82 -6.70
CA CYS A 30 4.53 -10.13 -5.46
C CYS A 30 3.31 -9.25 -5.67
N SER A 31 2.35 -9.33 -4.75
CA SER A 31 1.21 -8.42 -4.66
C SER A 31 1.41 -7.33 -3.62
N ARG A 32 2.40 -7.50 -2.72
CA ARG A 32 2.79 -6.50 -1.74
C ARG A 32 4.30 -6.39 -1.67
N ILE A 33 4.78 -5.16 -1.73
CA ILE A 33 6.20 -4.82 -1.77
C ILE A 33 6.44 -3.76 -0.70
N HIS A 34 7.44 -3.99 0.15
CA HIS A 34 7.88 -3.05 1.15
C HIS A 34 9.31 -2.62 0.86
N VAL A 35 9.56 -1.33 0.88
CA VAL A 35 10.87 -0.75 0.57
C VAL A 35 11.34 0.05 1.78
N VAL A 36 12.47 -0.36 2.35
CA VAL A 36 13.13 0.40 3.41
C VAL A 36 14.10 1.38 2.75
N GLN A 37 13.72 2.64 2.76
CA GLN A 37 14.53 3.75 2.27
C GLN A 37 15.54 4.15 3.33
N GLU A 38 16.76 4.53 2.91
CA GLU A 38 17.78 5.03 3.85
C GLU A 38 17.51 6.47 4.27
N THR A 39 16.98 7.29 3.35
CA THR A 39 16.65 8.69 3.57
C THR A 39 15.34 9.06 2.89
N LEU A 40 14.69 10.15 3.30
CA LEU A 40 13.49 10.69 2.64
C LEU A 40 13.80 11.24 1.24
N SER A 41 15.02 11.72 1.01
CA SER A 41 15.46 12.27 -0.27
C SER A 41 15.84 11.21 -1.30
N ASP A 42 16.29 10.03 -0.84
CA ASP A 42 16.70 8.93 -1.70
C ASP A 42 15.55 7.95 -1.89
N ASN A 43 14.74 8.20 -2.93
CA ASN A 43 13.62 7.35 -3.32
C ASN A 43 13.90 6.55 -4.60
N ASP A 44 15.16 6.44 -5.05
CA ASP A 44 15.51 5.81 -6.33
C ASP A 44 15.05 4.35 -6.40
N LYS A 45 15.28 3.57 -5.34
CA LYS A 45 14.80 2.18 -5.24
C LYS A 45 13.27 2.09 -5.38
N THR A 46 12.56 2.96 -4.68
CA THR A 46 11.09 3.01 -4.73
C THR A 46 10.61 3.41 -6.12
N ARG A 47 11.24 4.41 -6.75
CA ARG A 47 10.92 4.86 -8.12
C ARG A 47 11.10 3.74 -9.14
N VAL A 48 12.20 2.99 -9.05
CA VAL A 48 12.45 1.83 -9.93
C VAL A 48 11.35 0.77 -9.77
N ILE A 49 10.92 0.49 -8.54
CA ILE A 49 9.87 -0.50 -8.27
C ILE A 49 8.52 0.00 -8.79
N VAL A 50 8.17 1.26 -8.52
CA VAL A 50 6.92 1.87 -8.98
C VAL A 50 6.84 1.87 -10.51
N GLU A 51 7.92 2.24 -11.20
CA GLU A 51 7.97 2.22 -12.66
C GLU A 51 7.87 0.79 -13.22
N LYS A 52 8.51 -0.19 -12.55
CA LYS A 52 8.37 -1.60 -12.92
C LYS A 52 6.92 -2.10 -12.76
N VAL A 53 6.25 -1.75 -11.67
CA VAL A 53 4.85 -2.10 -11.43
C VAL A 53 3.94 -1.41 -12.45
N ARG A 54 4.16 -0.12 -12.72
CA ARG A 54 3.38 0.66 -13.69
C ARG A 54 3.47 0.11 -15.10
N THR A 55 4.66 -0.31 -15.53
CA THR A 55 4.88 -0.89 -16.87
C THR A 55 4.27 -2.29 -17.01
N HIS A 56 4.21 -3.07 -15.92
CA HIS A 56 3.62 -4.42 -15.92
C HIS A 56 2.11 -4.44 -15.71
N CYS A 57 1.57 -3.48 -14.95
CA CYS A 57 0.16 -3.47 -14.56
C CYS A 57 -0.60 -2.36 -15.30
N SER A 58 -1.46 -2.74 -16.24
CA SER A 58 -2.28 -1.80 -16.99
C SER A 58 -3.42 -1.24 -16.14
N GLY A 59 -3.26 -0.04 -15.59
CA GLY A 59 -4.31 0.65 -14.84
C GLY A 59 -3.82 1.95 -14.21
N ASN A 60 -4.68 2.56 -13.39
CA ASN A 60 -4.33 3.75 -12.62
C ASN A 60 -3.53 3.37 -11.38
N GLY A 61 -2.67 4.29 -10.93
CA GLY A 61 -2.04 4.23 -9.62
C GLY A 61 -2.73 5.13 -8.60
N LEU A 62 -2.55 4.84 -7.32
CA LEU A 62 -2.91 5.75 -6.22
C LEU A 62 -1.68 5.95 -5.33
N ILE A 63 -1.33 7.19 -5.06
CA ILE A 63 -0.23 7.57 -4.19
C ILE A 63 -0.81 8.22 -2.94
N LEU A 64 -0.65 7.56 -1.80
CA LEU A 64 -0.89 8.11 -0.48
C LEU A 64 0.40 8.80 -0.02
N ASN A 65 0.50 10.09 -0.33
CA ASN A 65 1.70 10.90 -0.17
C ASN A 65 1.73 11.60 1.21
N ILE A 66 2.06 10.81 2.23
CA ILE A 66 2.23 11.23 3.63
C ILE A 66 3.53 12.04 3.81
N SER A 67 4.60 11.66 3.10
CA SER A 67 5.92 12.31 3.14
C SER A 67 5.97 13.66 2.42
N SER A 68 4.92 13.98 1.63
CA SER A 68 4.86 15.15 0.74
C SER A 68 5.98 15.20 -0.31
N LEU A 69 6.50 14.04 -0.74
CA LEU A 69 7.50 13.97 -1.80
C LEU A 69 6.87 14.24 -3.18
N PRO A 70 7.59 14.90 -4.10
CA PRO A 70 7.10 15.11 -5.46
C PRO A 70 7.15 13.81 -6.25
N TRP A 71 5.97 13.25 -6.52
CA TRP A 71 5.77 12.13 -7.43
C TRP A 71 5.15 12.68 -8.70
N GLU A 72 5.84 12.56 -9.83
CA GLU A 72 5.34 13.01 -11.14
C GLU A 72 5.14 11.76 -12.00
N LEU A 73 3.94 11.18 -11.93
CA LEU A 73 3.60 9.95 -12.64
C LEU A 73 2.30 10.17 -13.41
N GLU A 74 2.19 9.57 -14.59
CA GLU A 74 0.95 9.67 -15.36
C GLU A 74 -0.07 8.65 -14.84
N ARG A 75 -1.36 8.98 -14.97
CA ARG A 75 -2.49 8.11 -14.60
C ARG A 75 -2.49 7.74 -13.11
N THR A 76 -2.09 8.68 -12.26
CA THR A 76 -2.06 8.51 -10.82
C THR A 76 -3.02 9.46 -10.11
N TYR A 77 -3.68 8.93 -9.09
CA TYR A 77 -4.38 9.72 -8.09
C TYR A 77 -3.42 10.04 -6.95
N HIS A 78 -3.43 11.27 -6.47
CA HIS A 78 -2.56 11.73 -5.38
C HIS A 78 -3.42 12.15 -4.19
N GLN A 79 -3.18 11.52 -3.05
CA GLN A 79 -3.74 11.94 -1.77
C GLN A 79 -2.63 12.48 -0.89
N SER A 80 -2.58 13.81 -0.77
CA SER A 80 -1.55 14.56 -0.02
C SER A 80 -2.14 15.39 1.12
N ASN A 81 -3.40 15.14 1.51
CA ASN A 81 -4.02 15.87 2.60
C ASN A 81 -3.23 15.66 3.92
N PRO A 82 -2.84 16.72 4.64
CA PRO A 82 -2.14 16.62 5.92
C PRO A 82 -2.85 15.76 6.96
N SER A 83 -4.18 15.63 6.90
CA SER A 83 -4.94 14.76 7.80
C SER A 83 -4.52 13.29 7.68
N MET A 84 -3.89 12.86 6.58
CA MET A 84 -3.38 11.50 6.39
C MET A 84 -2.21 11.13 7.33
N LEU A 85 -1.63 12.11 8.03
CA LEU A 85 -0.67 11.85 9.11
C LEU A 85 -1.35 11.25 10.34
N GLU A 86 -2.66 11.50 10.52
CA GLU A 86 -3.45 10.89 11.59
C GLU A 86 -3.92 9.48 11.17
N PHE A 87 -3.63 8.49 12.00
CA PHE A 87 -3.91 7.09 11.68
C PHE A 87 -5.41 6.82 11.49
N ASP A 88 -6.28 7.46 12.28
CA ASP A 88 -7.73 7.32 12.14
C ASP A 88 -8.23 7.87 10.80
N SER A 89 -7.69 9.01 10.37
CA SER A 89 -8.04 9.65 9.10
C SER A 89 -7.55 8.81 7.91
N PHE A 90 -6.35 8.24 8.01
CA PHE A 90 -5.83 7.27 7.04
C PHE A 90 -6.76 6.04 6.93
N VAL A 91 -7.13 5.44 8.06
CA VAL A 91 -8.03 4.28 8.12
C VAL A 91 -9.38 4.60 7.49
N GLN A 92 -9.95 5.77 7.79
CA GLN A 92 -11.22 6.22 7.23
C GLN A 92 -11.14 6.39 5.71
N PHE A 93 -10.08 7.02 5.21
CA PHE A 93 -9.87 7.19 3.77
C PHE A 93 -9.76 5.84 3.06
N VAL A 94 -8.94 4.92 3.55
CA VAL A 94 -8.76 3.59 2.93
C VAL A 94 -10.03 2.74 3.01
N SER A 95 -10.76 2.84 4.13
CA SER A 95 -12.06 2.16 4.27
C SER A 95 -13.08 2.73 3.28
N GLN A 96 -13.13 4.06 3.14
CA GLN A 96 -13.97 4.73 2.16
C GLN A 96 -13.59 4.37 0.73
N LEU A 97 -12.29 4.27 0.43
CA LEU A 97 -11.81 3.81 -0.87
C LEU A 97 -12.38 2.44 -1.21
N CYS A 98 -12.39 1.50 -0.27
CA CYS A 98 -12.92 0.15 -0.50
C CYS A 98 -14.46 0.13 -0.64
N SER A 99 -15.19 0.98 0.08
CA SER A 99 -16.67 0.99 0.06
C SER A 99 -17.26 1.86 -1.05
N ASP A 100 -16.64 3.00 -1.33
CA ASP A 100 -17.06 4.02 -2.29
C ASP A 100 -15.83 4.67 -2.94
N PRO A 101 -15.25 4.00 -3.96
CA PRO A 101 -14.04 4.47 -4.63
C PRO A 101 -14.24 5.82 -5.32
N VAL A 102 -15.44 6.10 -5.86
CA VAL A 102 -15.72 7.32 -6.60
C VAL A 102 -15.61 8.55 -5.70
N THR A 103 -16.18 8.47 -4.50
CA THR A 103 -16.07 9.56 -3.51
C THR A 103 -14.66 9.65 -2.91
N ALA A 104 -13.94 8.54 -2.77
CA ALA A 104 -12.54 8.60 -2.33
C ALA A 104 -11.63 9.26 -3.38
N PHE A 105 -11.78 8.92 -4.66
CA PHE A 105 -10.99 9.49 -5.75
C PHE A 105 -11.30 10.96 -6.01
N SER A 106 -12.53 11.43 -5.74
CA SER A 106 -12.85 12.87 -5.87
C SER A 106 -12.10 13.76 -4.88
N ARG A 107 -11.56 13.18 -3.81
CA ARG A 107 -10.69 13.85 -2.83
C ARG A 107 -9.20 13.75 -3.17
N CYS A 108 -8.86 13.09 -4.27
CA CYS A 108 -7.49 12.96 -4.75
C CYS A 108 -7.24 14.00 -5.85
N GLN A 109 -6.02 14.51 -5.90
CA GLN A 109 -5.52 15.28 -7.04
C GLN A 109 -5.20 14.31 -8.19
N THR A 110 -5.30 14.77 -9.42
CA THR A 110 -4.98 13.98 -10.61
C THR A 110 -3.98 14.74 -11.47
N ASP A 111 -2.87 14.09 -11.82
CA ASP A 111 -1.80 14.72 -12.59
C ASP A 111 -2.08 14.74 -14.11
N SER A 112 -3.08 13.99 -14.58
CA SER A 112 -3.39 13.87 -16.00
C SER A 112 -4.88 13.76 -16.29
N GLU A 113 -5.34 14.41 -17.36
CA GLU A 113 -6.70 14.22 -17.92
C GLU A 113 -6.98 12.76 -18.33
N GLN A 114 -5.94 11.93 -18.48
CA GLN A 114 -6.07 10.51 -18.78
C GLN A 114 -6.51 9.66 -17.57
N THR A 115 -6.54 10.23 -16.37
CA THR A 115 -6.88 9.51 -15.14
C THR A 115 -8.39 9.39 -15.03
N THR A 116 -8.96 8.27 -15.49
CA THR A 116 -10.40 8.03 -15.46
C THR A 116 -10.76 6.94 -14.47
N THR A 117 -11.88 7.09 -13.76
CA THR A 117 -12.42 6.07 -12.84
C THR A 117 -12.89 4.78 -13.53
N LYS A 118 -12.91 4.77 -14.87
CA LYS A 118 -13.23 3.60 -15.69
C LYS A 118 -12.05 2.62 -15.77
N SER A 119 -10.83 3.11 -15.60
CA SER A 119 -9.63 2.26 -15.58
C SER A 119 -9.48 1.60 -14.21
N PRO A 120 -9.01 0.34 -14.14
CA PRO A 120 -8.83 -0.37 -12.88
C PRO A 120 -7.72 0.28 -12.03
N LEU A 121 -7.84 0.19 -10.71
CA LEU A 121 -6.77 0.56 -9.78
C LEU A 121 -5.75 -0.59 -9.74
N ALA A 122 -4.63 -0.42 -10.44
CA ALA A 122 -3.64 -1.47 -10.63
C ALA A 122 -2.64 -1.53 -9.46
N TRP A 123 -2.28 -0.38 -8.90
CA TRP A 123 -1.28 -0.31 -7.83
C TRP A 123 -1.54 0.86 -6.88
N ILE A 124 -1.06 0.71 -5.65
CA ILE A 124 -1.14 1.73 -4.61
C ILE A 124 0.23 1.89 -3.98
N LEU A 125 0.72 3.12 -3.90
CA LEU A 125 1.93 3.50 -3.18
C LEU A 125 1.55 4.20 -1.88
N ILE A 126 2.16 3.78 -0.77
CA ILE A 126 2.05 4.44 0.53
C ILE A 126 3.42 4.97 0.92
N ASP A 127 3.55 6.30 0.90
CA ASP A 127 4.82 6.99 1.09
C ASP A 127 4.67 8.09 2.14
N ASN A 128 5.14 7.97 3.38
CA ASN A 128 5.94 6.90 3.99
C ASN A 128 5.29 6.45 5.32
N LEU A 129 5.27 5.13 5.57
CA LEU A 129 4.64 4.54 6.76
C LEU A 129 5.31 4.94 8.07
N SER A 130 6.56 5.39 8.04
CA SER A 130 7.30 5.82 9.23
C SER A 130 6.68 7.05 9.88
N HIS A 131 6.15 7.96 9.06
CA HIS A 131 5.44 9.15 9.56
C HIS A 131 4.10 8.75 10.19
N LEU A 132 3.37 7.83 9.55
CA LEU A 132 2.13 7.28 10.09
C LEU A 132 2.34 6.56 11.43
N ALA A 133 3.48 5.89 11.58
CA ALA A 133 3.87 5.21 12.81
C ALA A 133 4.25 6.15 13.97
N MET A 134 4.38 7.46 13.72
CA MET A 134 4.58 8.45 14.79
C MET A 134 3.26 8.80 15.50
N ASP A 135 2.09 8.49 14.90
CA ASP A 135 0.80 8.66 15.56
C ASP A 135 0.65 7.65 16.72
N PRO A 136 0.33 8.10 17.95
CA PRO A 136 0.09 7.22 19.10
C PRO A 136 -0.99 6.14 18.88
N LYS A 137 -1.94 6.37 17.96
CA LYS A 137 -3.03 5.43 17.62
C LYS A 137 -2.62 4.39 16.57
N PHE A 138 -1.42 4.50 16.00
CA PHE A 138 -0.94 3.60 14.97
C PHE A 138 -1.06 2.13 15.40
N ASN A 139 -1.62 1.30 14.51
CA ASN A 139 -1.79 -0.12 14.75
C ASN A 139 -1.46 -0.95 13.51
N ALA A 140 -0.31 -1.62 13.51
CA ALA A 140 0.17 -2.47 12.42
C ALA A 140 -0.82 -3.57 12.01
N LYS A 141 -1.58 -4.14 12.95
CA LYS A 141 -2.58 -5.17 12.66
C LYS A 141 -3.78 -4.61 11.91
N VAL A 142 -4.22 -3.40 12.25
CA VAL A 142 -5.30 -2.69 11.54
C VAL A 142 -4.84 -2.33 10.14
N LEU A 143 -3.62 -1.78 10.00
CA LEU A 143 -3.04 -1.46 8.70
C LEU A 143 -2.94 -2.69 7.79
N SER A 144 -2.38 -3.80 8.30
CA SER A 144 -2.28 -5.06 7.55
C SER A 144 -3.65 -5.55 7.07
N LYS A 145 -4.67 -5.53 7.94
CA LYS A 145 -6.04 -5.89 7.56
C LYS A 145 -6.59 -4.98 6.46
N LEU A 146 -6.38 -3.68 6.57
CA LEU A 146 -6.82 -2.72 5.54
C LEU A 146 -6.14 -2.99 4.20
N MET A 147 -4.83 -3.26 4.19
CA MET A 147 -4.10 -3.60 2.97
C MET A 147 -4.63 -4.89 2.33
N LYS A 148 -4.91 -5.92 3.14
CA LYS A 148 -5.54 -7.14 2.65
C LYS A 148 -6.93 -6.88 2.08
N THR A 149 -7.75 -6.03 2.72
CA THR A 149 -9.07 -5.64 2.20
C THR A 149 -8.96 -4.90 0.87
N VAL A 150 -8.02 -3.98 0.74
CA VAL A 150 -7.73 -3.26 -0.52
C VAL A 150 -7.36 -4.24 -1.63
N GLN A 151 -6.45 -5.18 -1.37
CA GLN A 151 -6.07 -6.22 -2.33
C GLN A 151 -7.25 -7.12 -2.70
N GLN A 152 -8.10 -7.48 -1.74
CA GLN A 152 -9.31 -8.26 -2.00
C GLN A 152 -10.36 -7.49 -2.81
N THR A 153 -10.39 -6.16 -2.71
CA THR A 153 -11.38 -5.31 -3.36
C THR A 153 -10.97 -4.96 -4.79
N PHE A 154 -9.70 -4.59 -4.99
CA PHE A 154 -9.20 -4.07 -6.27
C PHE A 154 -8.23 -5.00 -6.99
N GLY A 155 -7.68 -6.00 -6.29
CA GLY A 155 -6.59 -6.83 -6.81
C GLY A 155 -5.26 -6.08 -7.00
N SER A 156 -5.12 -4.86 -6.46
CA SER A 156 -3.96 -4.00 -6.72
C SER A 156 -2.66 -4.49 -6.08
N VAL A 157 -1.53 -4.16 -6.70
CA VAL A 157 -0.21 -4.28 -6.06
C VAL A 157 -0.05 -3.16 -5.03
N ILE A 158 0.31 -3.51 -3.80
CA ILE A 158 0.56 -2.53 -2.73
C ILE A 158 2.05 -2.34 -2.54
N ILE A 159 2.53 -1.12 -2.74
CA ILE A 159 3.90 -0.69 -2.50
C ILE A 159 3.88 0.20 -1.26
N SER A 160 4.76 -0.06 -0.31
CA SER A 160 4.88 0.75 0.91
C SER A 160 6.33 1.09 1.19
N THR A 161 6.59 2.29 1.68
CA THR A 161 7.94 2.73 2.07
C THR A 161 8.03 2.93 3.58
N SER A 162 9.19 2.61 4.14
CA SER A 162 9.58 2.99 5.51
C SER A 162 11.00 3.53 5.55
N LEU A 163 11.35 4.22 6.62
CA LEU A 163 12.70 4.65 6.97
C LEU A 163 13.34 3.60 7.88
N PRO A 164 14.67 3.62 8.05
CA PRO A 164 15.35 2.63 8.85
C PRO A 164 15.19 2.92 10.34
N LEU A 165 15.54 1.95 11.18
CA LEU A 165 15.43 2.05 12.65
C LEU A 165 16.15 3.27 13.24
N SER A 166 17.23 3.73 12.60
CA SER A 166 17.97 4.92 13.00
C SER A 166 17.09 6.17 13.05
N PHE A 167 16.09 6.27 12.17
CA PHE A 167 15.12 7.38 12.16
C PHE A 167 14.27 7.42 13.44
N HIS A 168 13.87 6.25 13.94
CA HIS A 168 12.99 6.15 15.11
C HIS A 168 13.69 6.40 16.45
N GLY A 169 15.02 6.48 16.47
CA GLY A 169 15.76 6.85 17.67
C GLY A 169 15.53 8.30 18.10
N GLY A 170 15.14 9.18 17.17
CA GLY A 170 15.00 10.61 17.42
C GLY A 170 16.34 11.35 17.47
N ILE A 171 16.27 12.68 17.46
CA ILE A 171 17.44 13.54 17.60
C ILE A 171 18.09 13.23 18.96
N GLU A 172 19.40 12.98 18.94
CA GLU A 172 20.18 12.62 20.13
C GLU A 172 19.64 11.41 20.89
N SER A 173 18.91 10.54 20.20
CA SER A 173 18.30 9.37 20.82
C SER A 173 17.28 9.67 21.91
N THR A 174 16.63 10.83 21.85
CA THR A 174 15.62 11.29 22.83
C THR A 174 14.45 10.32 22.98
N PHE A 175 14.17 9.48 21.97
CA PHE A 175 13.13 8.45 22.06
C PHE A 175 13.61 7.12 22.67
N LYS A 176 14.90 6.98 23.06
CA LYS A 176 15.47 5.73 23.63
C LYS A 176 14.79 5.24 24.92
N HIS A 177 14.07 6.09 25.64
CA HIS A 177 13.41 5.71 26.91
C HIS A 177 11.93 5.32 26.77
N HIS A 178 11.31 5.54 25.60
CA HIS A 178 10.03 4.95 25.28
C HIS A 178 10.25 3.80 24.29
N SER A 179 10.74 2.70 24.85
CA SER A 179 10.64 1.31 24.35
C SER A 179 10.76 1.17 22.84
N THR A 180 11.83 0.55 22.34
CA THR A 180 11.87 -0.63 21.42
C THR A 180 10.61 -1.05 20.62
N LYS A 181 9.70 -0.13 20.28
CA LYS A 181 8.33 -0.33 19.80
C LYS A 181 7.96 0.67 18.71
N TYR A 182 8.86 1.57 18.31
CA TYR A 182 8.71 2.35 17.07
C TYR A 182 9.56 1.72 15.97
N GLN A 183 9.35 0.43 15.78
CA GLN A 183 9.98 -0.38 14.74
C GLN A 183 9.00 -0.37 13.56
N SER A 184 8.82 0.73 12.83
CA SER A 184 7.71 0.81 11.85
C SER A 184 7.88 -0.23 10.72
N GLY A 185 9.11 -0.44 10.23
CA GLY A 185 9.42 -1.55 9.30
C GLY A 185 9.35 -2.91 9.99
N ASP A 186 10.11 -3.12 11.06
CA ASP A 186 10.23 -4.41 11.77
C ASP A 186 8.93 -4.90 12.44
N GLN A 187 8.01 -4.01 12.85
CA GLN A 187 6.69 -4.39 13.38
C GLN A 187 5.70 -4.71 12.27
N LEU A 188 5.96 -4.28 11.04
CA LEU A 188 5.17 -4.68 9.88
C LEU A 188 5.65 -6.03 9.32
N VAL A 189 6.93 -6.40 9.51
CA VAL A 189 7.52 -7.71 9.12
C VAL A 189 6.62 -8.90 9.47
N PRO A 190 6.09 -9.05 10.70
CA PRO A 190 5.24 -10.19 11.08
C PRO A 190 3.88 -10.22 10.36
N TYR A 191 3.52 -9.14 9.66
CA TYR A 191 2.26 -8.98 8.95
C TYR A 191 2.44 -8.94 7.42
N PHE A 192 3.64 -9.24 6.92
CA PHE A 192 3.89 -9.57 5.51
C PHE A 192 3.72 -11.07 5.33
N ASP A 193 3.03 -11.46 4.25
CA ASP A 193 2.85 -12.86 3.87
C ASP A 193 4.10 -13.35 3.09
N ASP A 194 4.29 -14.66 2.92
CA ASP A 194 5.46 -15.24 2.22
C ASP A 194 5.62 -14.78 0.75
N SER A 195 4.53 -14.28 0.15
CA SER A 195 4.49 -13.70 -1.19
C SER A 195 5.01 -12.26 -1.27
N ASP A 196 5.23 -11.65 -0.11
CA ASP A 196 5.59 -10.24 0.00
C ASP A 196 7.12 -10.11 0.02
N VAL A 197 7.63 -9.04 -0.58
CA VAL A 197 9.08 -8.78 -0.62
C VAL A 197 9.41 -7.51 0.13
N ILE A 198 10.44 -7.60 0.97
CA ILE A 198 11.06 -6.49 1.70
C ILE A 198 12.41 -6.20 1.04
N LEU A 199 12.62 -4.96 0.61
CA LEU A 199 13.83 -4.48 -0.10
C LEU A 199 14.53 -3.37 0.66
#